data_AF-A0A248UD69-F1
#
_entry.id   AF-A0A248UD69-F1
#
_cell.length_a   1.000
_cell.length_b   1.000
_cell.length_c   1.000
_cell.angle_alpha   90.00
_cell.angle_beta   90.00
_cell.angle_gamma   90.00
#
_symmetry.space_group_name_H-M   'P 1'
#
loop_
_entity.id
_entity.type
_entity.pdbx_description
1 polymer ?
#
loop_
_entity_poly.entity_id
_entity_poly.type
_entity_poly.pdbx_seq_one_letter_code
_entity_poly.pdbx_strand_id
1 'polypeptide(L)' 'MQKAKELGLRPSFLIGHVRWWGKAFRDGILGPDRAKFYDPCATALAEGLRISFHSDCNVTPIEPLRYVEDAVAVS' A
#
# COMPACT_ATOMS: atom_id res chain seq x y z
N MET A 1 12.54 3.32 -2.36
CA MET A 1 11.84 4.54 -2.81
C MET A 1 12.75 5.52 -3.54
N GLN A 2 13.96 5.80 -3.05
CA GLN A 2 14.94 6.66 -3.74
C GLN A 2 15.14 6.32 -5.22
N LYS A 3 15.37 5.04 -5.55
CA LYS A 3 15.51 4.63 -6.95
C LYS A 3 14.26 4.88 -7.80
N ALA A 4 13.07 4.70 -7.22
CA ALA A 4 11.81 4.99 -7.90
C ALA A 4 11.66 6.49 -8.19
N LYS A 5 12.10 7.36 -7.27
CA LYS A 5 12.14 8.81 -7.46
C LYS A 5 13.12 9.23 -8.54
N GLU A 6 14.35 8.70 -8.52
CA GLU A 6 15.35 8.96 -9.56
C GLU A 6 14.84 8.61 -10.96
N LEU A 7 14.04 7.54 -11.06
CA LEU A 7 13.44 7.07 -12.31
C LEU A 7 12.11 7.76 -12.65
N GLY A 8 11.63 8.70 -11.82
CA GLY A 8 10.37 9.41 -12.05
C GLY A 8 9.11 8.54 -11.96
N LEU A 9 9.17 7.40 -11.25
CA LEU A 9 8.05 6.47 -11.13
C LEU A 9 6.93 7.03 -10.25
N ARG A 10 5.71 6.54 -10.49
CA ARG A 10 4.52 6.86 -9.69
C ARG A 10 3.87 5.55 -9.25
N PRO A 11 4.11 5.08 -8.02
CA PRO A 11 3.56 3.80 -7.58
C PRO A 11 2.04 3.90 -7.38
N SER A 12 1.33 2.84 -7.78
CA SER A 12 -0.08 2.64 -7.44
C SER A 12 -0.17 1.50 -6.43
N PHE A 13 -0.78 1.74 -5.28
CA PHE A 13 -0.90 0.75 -4.20
C PHE A 13 -2.29 0.12 -4.19
N LEU A 14 -2.35 -1.14 -3.74
CA LEU A 14 -3.57 -1.93 -3.60
C LEU A 14 -3.94 -1.97 -2.12
N ILE A 15 -4.12 -0.80 -1.52
CA ILE A 15 -4.12 -0.64 -0.05
C ILE A 15 -5.22 -1.42 0.66
N GLY A 16 -6.32 -1.75 -0.04
CA GLY A 16 -7.36 -2.64 0.48
C GLY A 16 -6.80 -4.00 0.92
N HIS A 17 -5.68 -4.45 0.35
CA HIS A 17 -5.01 -5.66 0.78
C HIS A 17 -4.54 -5.64 2.23
N VAL A 18 -4.09 -4.48 2.72
CA VAL A 18 -3.65 -4.34 4.10
C VAL A 18 -4.83 -4.60 5.04
N ARG A 19 -6.02 -4.11 4.70
CA ARG A 19 -7.25 -4.37 5.45
C ARG A 19 -7.66 -5.84 5.43
N TRP A 20 -7.78 -6.43 4.26
CA TRP A 20 -8.37 -7.77 4.11
C TRP A 20 -7.38 -8.89 4.44
N TRP A 21 -6.11 -8.74 4.04
CA TRP A 21 -5.10 -9.79 4.13
C TRP A 21 -3.85 -9.39 4.93
N GLY A 22 -3.77 -8.18 5.50
CA GLY A 22 -2.60 -7.73 6.26
C GLY A 22 -2.17 -8.73 7.36
N LYS A 23 -3.13 -9.34 8.06
CA LYS A 23 -2.85 -10.40 9.04
C LYS A 23 -2.24 -11.65 8.40
N ALA A 24 -2.82 -12.13 7.30
CA ALA A 24 -2.33 -13.31 6.60
C ALA A 24 -0.91 -13.08 6.02
N PHE A 25 -0.67 -11.88 5.46
CA PHE A 25 0.65 -11.50 4.98
C PHE A 25 1.65 -11.38 6.13
N ARG A 26 1.28 -10.77 7.26
CA ARG A 26 2.15 -10.66 8.44
C ARG A 26 2.48 -12.01 9.06
N ASP A 27 1.48 -12.85 9.30
CA ASP A 27 1.63 -14.06 10.11
C ASP A 27 2.05 -15.28 9.29
N GLY A 28 1.69 -15.34 8.00
CA GLY A 28 1.83 -16.55 7.17
C GLY A 28 2.71 -16.45 5.93
N ILE A 29 2.91 -15.25 5.36
CA ILE A 29 3.57 -15.11 4.03
C ILE A 29 4.88 -14.32 4.13
N LEU A 30 4.81 -13.08 4.62
CA LEU A 30 5.94 -12.17 4.68
C LEU A 30 6.69 -12.27 6.02
N GLY A 31 5.98 -12.55 7.10
CA GLY A 31 6.51 -12.39 8.45
C GLY A 31 6.40 -10.94 8.94
N PRO A 32 6.55 -10.71 10.25
CA PRO A 32 6.27 -9.41 10.88
C PRO A 32 7.17 -8.28 10.37
N ASP A 33 8.43 -8.55 10.05
CA ASP A 33 9.37 -7.49 9.64
C ASP A 33 9.15 -7.00 8.21
N ARG A 34 8.87 -7.92 7.28
CA ARG A 34 8.60 -7.55 5.88
C ARG A 34 7.21 -6.95 5.70
N ALA A 35 6.24 -7.37 6.51
CA ALA A 35 4.89 -6.82 6.48
C ALA A 35 4.82 -5.33 6.87
N LYS A 36 5.80 -4.79 7.62
CA LYS A 36 5.94 -3.34 7.88
C LYS A 36 6.12 -2.51 6.61
N PHE A 37 6.53 -3.14 5.51
CA PHE A 37 6.73 -2.52 4.20
C PHE A 37 5.65 -2.94 3.20
N TYR A 38 4.52 -3.48 3.67
CA TYR A 38 3.39 -3.80 2.82
C TYR A 38 2.65 -2.51 2.44
N ASP A 39 2.58 -2.21 1.14
CA ASP A 39 2.04 -0.96 0.58
C ASP A 39 2.51 0.33 1.30
N PRO A 40 3.82 0.66 1.22
CA PRO A 40 4.47 1.69 2.03
C PRO A 40 4.17 3.13 1.55
N CYS A 41 2.92 3.54 1.67
CA CYS A 41 2.40 4.83 1.21
C CYS A 41 3.10 6.00 1.89
N ALA A 42 3.26 5.97 3.22
CA ALA A 42 3.92 7.00 4.00
C ALA A 42 5.38 7.21 3.53
N THR A 43 6.13 6.13 3.32
CA THR A 43 7.51 6.18 2.82
C THR A 43 7.59 6.76 1.41
N ALA A 44 6.66 6.40 0.53
CA ALA A 44 6.62 6.96 -0.82
C ALA A 44 6.35 8.48 -0.80
N LEU A 45 5.38 8.91 0.00
CA LEU A 45 5.05 10.33 0.17
C LEU A 45 6.19 11.13 0.80
N ALA A 46 6.85 10.60 1.83
CA ALA A 46 7.99 11.23 2.48
C ALA A 46 9.19 11.42 1.53
N GLU A 47 9.37 10.49 0.59
CA GLU A 47 10.38 10.59 -0.46
C GLU A 47 9.98 11.56 -1.59
N GLY A 48 8.76 12.12 -1.55
CA GLY A 48 8.25 13.08 -2.53
C GLY A 48 7.66 12.44 -3.80
N LEU A 49 7.31 11.14 -3.75
CA LEU A 49 6.65 10.45 -4.85
C LEU A 49 5.14 10.77 -4.86
N ARG A 50 4.56 10.88 -6.06
CA ARG A 50 3.11 10.90 -6.25
C ARG A 50 2.59 9.47 -6.29
N ILE A 51 1.60 9.17 -5.46
CA ILE A 51 0.98 7.85 -5.35
C ILE A 51 -0.45 7.85 -5.88
N SER A 52 -0.97 6.67 -6.19
CA SER A 52 -2.40 6.41 -6.44
C SER A 52 -2.86 5.14 -5.73
N PHE A 53 -4.17 4.95 -5.64
CA PHE A 53 -4.78 3.72 -5.16
C PHE A 53 -5.59 3.04 -6.26
N HIS A 54 -5.70 1.72 -6.18
CA HIS A 54 -6.55 0.93 -7.05
C HIS A 54 -7.16 -0.24 -6.29
N SER A 55 -8.25 -0.77 -6.86
CA SER A 55 -9.00 -1.94 -6.38
C SER A 55 -8.38 -3.27 -6.79
N ASP A 56 -7.64 -3.24 -7.91
CA ASP A 56 -7.39 -4.40 -8.77
C ASP A 56 -8.70 -5.17 -9.00
N CYS A 57 -9.53 -4.65 -9.91
CA CYS A 57 -10.95 -5.01 -10.06
C CYS A 57 -11.19 -6.52 -9.94
N ASN A 58 -12.05 -6.93 -8.99
CA ASN A 58 -12.34 -8.30 -8.51
C ASN A 58 -11.56 -8.76 -7.27
N VAL A 59 -10.48 -8.08 -6.89
CA VAL A 59 -9.68 -8.42 -5.71
C VAL A 59 -10.23 -7.70 -4.48
N THR A 60 -10.44 -6.38 -4.56
CA THR A 60 -11.07 -5.60 -3.46
C THR A 60 -12.28 -4.78 -3.94
N PRO A 61 -13.29 -4.50 -3.08
CA PRO A 61 -14.43 -3.65 -3.45
C PRO A 61 -14.00 -2.26 -3.90
N ILE A 62 -14.65 -1.68 -4.93
CA ILE A 62 -14.32 -0.35 -5.46
C ILE A 62 -14.82 0.75 -4.50
N GLU A 63 -13.97 1.16 -3.57
CA GLU A 63 -14.30 2.16 -2.54
C GLU A 63 -13.17 3.20 -2.38
N PRO A 64 -13.06 4.22 -3.25
CA PRO A 64 -11.92 5.14 -3.25
C PRO A 64 -11.69 5.89 -1.93
N LEU A 65 -12.77 6.30 -1.25
CA LEU A 65 -12.66 6.95 0.07
C LEU A 65 -12.19 5.99 1.15
N ARG A 66 -12.60 4.71 1.07
CA ARG A 66 -12.11 3.67 1.98
C ARG A 66 -10.61 3.47 1.81
N TYR A 67 -10.07 3.51 0.60
CA TYR A 67 -8.62 3.37 0.39
C TYR A 67 -7.82 4.46 1.09
N VAL A 68 -8.34 5.69 1.08
CA VAL A 68 -7.72 6.80 1.83
C VAL A 68 -7.76 6.52 3.34
N GLU A 69 -8.89 6.03 3.86
CA GLU A 69 -9.01 5.62 5.25
C GLU A 69 -8.04 4.48 5.60
N ASP A 70 -7.95 3.45 4.77
CA ASP A 70 -7.07 2.30 4.97
C ASP A 70 -5.60 2.73 5.02
N ALA A 71 -5.22 3.66 4.15
CA ALA A 71 -3.86 4.21 4.07
C ALA A 71 -3.43 5.02 5.29
N VAL A 72 -4.37 5.47 6.13
CA VAL A 72 -4.08 6.30 7.32
C VAL A 72 -4.43 5.62 8.65
N ALA A 73 -5.40 4.71 8.65
CA ALA A 73 -5.91 4.07 9.86
C ALA A 73 -5.32 2.67 10.10
N VAL A 74 -4.77 2.04 9.06
CA VAL A 74 -4.33 0.63 9.08
C VAL A 74 -2.84 0.48 8.73
N SER A 75 -2.12 1.59 8.55
CA SER A 75 -0.68 1.65 8.24
C SER A 75 0.19 1.69 9.48
#